data_AF-A0A3S2BZB7-F1
#
_entry.id   AF-A0A3S2BZB7-F1
#
_cell.length_a   1.000
_cell.length_b   1.000
_cell.length_c   1.000
_cell.angle_alpha   90.00
_cell.angle_beta   90.00
_cell.angle_gamma   90.00
#
_symmetry.space_group_name_H-M   'P 1'
#
loop_
_entity.id
_entity.type
_entity.pdbx_description
1 polymer ?
#
loop_
_entity_poly.entity_id
_entity_poly.type
_entity_poly.pdbx_seq_one_letter_code
_entity_poly.pdbx_strand_id
1 'polypeptide(L)'
;AEIAPAWAALWQRAGGLVFQHPDWISAWWHTTPHQDRRGLRIGLVWSGERLEAVIALATFWRSGIRMLEWAAKDHCDYGDVLLAPDAEPQILPQLWQHILDDGGFDLAYLNRLLPDARFRTLLGPAAPGQGSILQPSHRSEVSYRVSSAGQRGAQWFESQSKKTRQNYRRGYKFMEEGL
;
A
#
# COMPACT_ATOMS: atom_id res chain seq x y z
N ALA A 1 22.14 -8.14 -4.14
CA ALA A 1 21.35 -9.39 -4.06
C ALA A 1 20.00 -9.15 -4.71
N GLU A 2 19.42 -10.16 -5.35
CA GLU A 2 18.09 -10.06 -5.93
C GLU A 2 17.04 -10.13 -4.81
N ILE A 3 16.31 -9.04 -4.58
CA ILE A 3 15.37 -8.92 -3.45
C ILE A 3 13.99 -9.54 -3.75
N ALA A 4 13.67 -9.75 -5.04
CA ALA A 4 12.34 -10.14 -5.48
C ALA A 4 11.84 -11.46 -4.87
N PRO A 5 12.66 -12.54 -4.77
CA PRO A 5 12.22 -13.77 -4.13
C PRO A 5 11.87 -13.60 -2.64
N ALA A 6 12.71 -12.86 -1.88
CA ALA A 6 12.47 -12.63 -0.46
C ALA A 6 11.25 -11.72 -0.22
N TRP A 7 11.06 -10.71 -1.08
CA TRP A 7 9.87 -9.86 -1.06
C TRP A 7 8.61 -10.66 -1.39
N ALA A 8 8.62 -11.48 -2.42
CA ALA A 8 7.48 -12.35 -2.76
C ALA A 8 7.15 -13.32 -1.60
N ALA A 9 8.16 -13.88 -0.93
CA ALA A 9 7.95 -14.74 0.24
C ALA A 9 7.33 -13.98 1.44
N LEU A 10 7.77 -12.74 1.71
CA LEU A 10 7.14 -11.87 2.70
C LEU A 10 5.69 -11.54 2.31
N TRP A 11 5.46 -11.23 1.04
CA TRP A 11 4.13 -10.88 0.51
C TRP A 11 3.12 -12.00 0.75
N GLN A 12 3.49 -13.25 0.44
CA GLN A 12 2.67 -14.42 0.72
C GLN A 12 2.37 -14.56 2.21
N ARG A 13 3.40 -14.46 3.06
CA ARG A 13 3.28 -14.66 4.51
C ARG A 13 2.43 -13.57 5.19
N ALA A 14 2.53 -12.33 4.72
CA ALA A 14 1.78 -11.20 5.27
C ALA A 14 0.36 -11.07 4.69
N GLY A 15 -0.01 -11.86 3.68
CA GLY A 15 -1.28 -11.69 2.96
C GLY A 15 -1.35 -10.34 2.24
N GLY A 16 -0.25 -9.94 1.61
CA GLY A 16 -0.10 -8.61 0.99
C GLY A 16 -1.09 -8.36 -0.15
N LEU A 17 -1.37 -7.08 -0.41
CA LEU A 17 -2.17 -6.67 -1.56
C LEU A 17 -1.34 -6.75 -2.84
N VAL A 18 -1.98 -6.91 -4.01
CA VAL A 18 -1.28 -6.95 -5.32
C VAL A 18 -0.33 -5.76 -5.52
N PHE A 19 -0.72 -4.59 -5.00
CA PHE A 19 0.04 -3.34 -5.11
C PHE A 19 1.31 -3.30 -4.24
N GLN A 20 1.49 -4.28 -3.36
CA GLN A 20 2.68 -4.46 -2.53
C GLN A 20 3.59 -5.57 -3.07
N HIS A 21 3.23 -6.21 -4.19
CA HIS A 21 4.02 -7.28 -4.81
C HIS A 21 5.26 -6.70 -5.54
N PRO A 22 6.43 -7.36 -5.50
CA PRO A 22 7.64 -6.89 -6.20
C PRO A 22 7.41 -6.67 -7.70
N ASP A 23 6.68 -7.57 -8.37
CA ASP A 23 6.41 -7.44 -9.81
C ASP A 23 5.54 -6.24 -10.16
N TRP A 24 4.61 -5.83 -9.27
CA TRP A 24 3.82 -4.61 -9.48
C TRP A 24 4.71 -3.38 -9.48
N ILE A 25 5.61 -3.29 -8.49
CA ILE A 25 6.55 -2.17 -8.36
C ILE A 25 7.57 -2.17 -9.51
N SER A 26 8.07 -3.35 -9.88
CA SER A 26 8.96 -3.51 -11.02
C SER A 26 8.29 -3.07 -12.32
N ALA A 27 7.09 -3.59 -12.61
CA ALA A 27 6.34 -3.21 -13.81
C ALA A 27 6.12 -1.70 -13.86
N TRP A 28 5.63 -1.10 -12.78
CA TRP A 28 5.45 0.35 -12.69
C TRP A 28 6.76 1.10 -12.94
N TRP A 29 7.86 0.70 -12.31
CA TRP A 29 9.14 1.39 -12.46
C TRP A 29 9.63 1.38 -13.90
N HIS A 30 9.47 0.26 -14.61
CA HIS A 30 9.91 0.13 -16.00
C HIS A 30 8.99 0.84 -17.01
N THR A 31 7.75 1.16 -16.63
CA THR A 31 6.77 1.79 -17.53
C THR A 31 6.41 3.22 -17.14
N THR A 32 6.89 3.72 -16.00
CA THR A 32 6.50 5.06 -15.51
C THR A 32 7.06 6.15 -16.42
N PRO A 33 6.24 7.12 -16.86
CA PRO A 33 6.73 8.24 -17.64
C PRO A 33 7.66 9.13 -16.82
N HIS A 34 8.65 9.72 -17.48
CA HIS A 34 9.65 10.59 -16.84
C HIS A 34 10.39 9.92 -15.68
N GLN A 35 10.75 8.63 -15.85
CA GLN A 35 11.52 7.86 -14.88
C GLN A 35 12.82 8.60 -14.47
N ASP A 36 13.43 9.36 -15.38
CA ASP A 36 14.60 10.22 -15.16
C ASP A 36 14.40 11.29 -14.09
N ARG A 37 13.14 11.69 -13.85
CA ARG A 37 12.76 12.69 -12.83
C ARG A 37 12.27 12.07 -11.53
N ARG A 38 12.29 10.73 -11.47
CA ARG A 38 11.86 9.96 -10.30
C ARG A 38 13.04 9.18 -9.73
N GLY A 39 12.99 8.92 -8.43
CA GLY A 39 13.93 8.04 -7.77
C GLY A 39 13.18 6.97 -7.00
N LEU A 40 13.24 5.72 -7.45
CA LEU A 40 12.69 4.59 -6.70
C LEU A 40 13.49 4.40 -5.41
N ARG A 41 12.79 4.28 -4.28
CA ARG A 41 13.36 4.04 -2.96
C ARG A 41 12.65 2.88 -2.30
N ILE A 42 13.39 1.82 -2.02
CA ILE A 42 12.86 0.62 -1.37
C ILE A 42 13.57 0.48 -0.03
N GLY A 43 12.84 0.67 1.06
CA GLY A 43 13.31 0.39 2.41
C GLY A 43 13.05 -1.08 2.76
N LEU A 44 14.05 -1.74 3.35
CA LEU A 44 14.03 -3.16 3.68
C LEU A 44 14.47 -3.35 5.13
N VAL A 45 13.83 -4.28 5.85
CA VAL A 45 14.30 -4.74 7.16
C VAL A 45 14.49 -6.24 7.13
N TRP A 46 15.68 -6.68 7.50
CA TRP A 46 16.07 -8.09 7.53
C TRP A 46 16.34 -8.53 8.97
N SER A 47 15.89 -9.75 9.30
CA SER A 47 16.28 -10.50 10.48
C SER A 47 17.08 -11.72 10.03
N GLY A 48 18.41 -11.58 10.00
CA GLY A 48 19.28 -12.54 9.30
C GLY A 48 18.93 -12.61 7.81
N GLU A 49 18.62 -13.80 7.32
CA GLU A 49 18.21 -14.05 5.93
C GLU A 49 16.70 -13.82 5.68
N ARG A 50 15.93 -13.50 6.73
CA ARG A 50 14.49 -13.36 6.65
C ARG A 50 14.10 -11.88 6.49
N LEU A 51 13.42 -11.56 5.40
CA LEU A 51 12.86 -10.21 5.19
C LEU A 51 11.59 -10.04 6.03
N GLU A 52 11.56 -9.00 6.87
CA GLU A 52 10.48 -8.69 7.82
C GLU A 52 9.64 -7.48 7.40
N ALA A 53 10.22 -6.52 6.70
CA ALA A 53 9.48 -5.36 6.20
C ALA A 53 9.98 -4.87 4.84
N VAL A 54 9.05 -4.39 4.03
CA VAL A 54 9.32 -3.66 2.79
C VAL A 54 8.43 -2.43 2.70
N ILE A 55 9.03 -1.28 2.40
CA ILE A 55 8.32 -0.06 2.05
C ILE A 55 8.82 0.44 0.68
N ALA A 56 7.89 0.56 -0.28
CA ALA A 56 8.20 1.01 -1.63
C ALA A 56 7.73 2.46 -1.81
N LEU A 57 8.69 3.35 -2.01
CA LEU A 57 8.49 4.79 -2.15
C LEU A 57 9.15 5.30 -3.44
N ALA A 58 8.80 6.52 -3.82
CA ALA A 58 9.43 7.22 -4.91
C ALA A 58 9.64 8.68 -4.55
N THR A 59 10.78 9.23 -4.97
CA THR A 59 11.00 10.67 -4.96
C THR A 59 10.69 11.29 -6.31
N PHE A 60 10.17 12.52 -6.33
CA PHE A 60 9.99 13.31 -7.54
C PHE A 60 10.04 14.80 -7.22
N TRP A 61 10.26 15.64 -8.23
CA TRP A 61 10.24 17.10 -8.07
C TRP A 61 8.86 17.68 -8.37
N ARG A 62 8.39 18.57 -7.48
CA ARG A 62 7.17 19.36 -7.69
C ARG A 62 7.41 20.79 -7.24
N SER A 63 7.31 21.73 -8.18
CA SER A 63 7.46 23.17 -7.90
C SER A 63 8.73 23.51 -7.10
N GLY A 64 9.85 22.85 -7.41
CA GLY A 64 11.13 23.07 -6.73
C GLY A 64 11.28 22.37 -5.37
N ILE A 65 10.33 21.52 -4.98
CA ILE A 65 10.38 20.71 -3.75
C ILE A 65 10.55 19.24 -4.14
N ARG A 66 11.47 18.53 -3.49
CA ARG A 66 11.64 17.09 -3.66
C ARG A 66 10.68 16.36 -2.73
N MET A 67 9.67 15.75 -3.32
CA MET A 67 8.61 15.02 -2.64
C MET A 67 9.00 13.55 -2.46
N LEU A 68 8.57 12.91 -1.38
CA LEU A 68 8.56 11.46 -1.17
C LEU A 68 7.11 10.96 -1.13
N GLU A 69 6.77 9.98 -1.97
CA GLU A 69 5.42 9.41 -2.06
C GLU A 69 5.44 7.87 -2.18
N TRP A 70 4.27 7.22 -2.09
CA TRP A 70 4.14 5.79 -2.41
C TRP A 70 4.61 5.51 -3.84
N ALA A 71 5.39 4.46 -4.04
CA ALA A 71 5.66 3.97 -5.38
C ALA A 71 4.35 3.57 -6.07
N ALA A 72 4.23 3.83 -7.38
CA ALA A 72 3.02 3.60 -8.16
C ALA A 72 1.75 4.34 -7.70
N LYS A 73 1.86 5.42 -6.90
CA LYS A 73 0.73 6.18 -6.37
C LYS A 73 -0.28 6.65 -7.43
N ASP A 74 0.19 7.00 -8.63
CA ASP A 74 -0.68 7.49 -9.71
C ASP A 74 -1.61 6.39 -10.28
N HIS A 75 -1.37 5.13 -9.93
CA HIS A 75 -2.11 3.96 -10.40
C HIS A 75 -2.73 3.14 -9.25
N CYS A 76 -2.56 3.56 -7.99
CA CYS A 76 -2.96 2.78 -6.84
C CYS A 76 -3.30 3.65 -5.61
N ASP A 77 -4.43 3.32 -4.96
CA ASP A 77 -4.90 3.97 -3.73
C ASP A 77 -4.65 3.13 -2.47
N TYR A 78 -3.90 2.02 -2.60
CA TYR A 78 -3.66 1.02 -1.56
C TYR A 78 -2.19 1.02 -1.10
N GLY A 79 -1.56 2.20 -1.07
CA GLY A 79 -0.18 2.37 -0.60
C GLY A 79 -0.07 2.06 0.89
N ASP A 80 0.78 1.09 1.25
CA ASP A 80 1.06 0.71 2.63
C ASP A 80 2.38 -0.06 2.70
N VAL A 81 2.97 -0.13 3.90
CA VAL A 81 4.13 -0.98 4.19
C VAL A 81 3.72 -2.46 4.20
N LEU A 82 4.56 -3.32 3.62
CA LEU A 82 4.43 -4.76 3.75
C LEU A 82 5.22 -5.19 4.99
N LEU A 83 4.54 -5.71 6.00
CA LEU A 83 5.13 -6.07 7.29
C LEU A 83 4.79 -7.52 7.62
N ALA A 84 5.77 -8.28 8.13
CA ALA A 84 5.53 -9.65 8.56
C ALA A 84 4.48 -9.69 9.69
N PRO A 85 3.62 -10.72 9.73
CA PRO A 85 2.53 -10.80 10.69
C PRO A 85 3.01 -10.92 12.15
N ASP A 86 4.23 -11.43 12.34
CA ASP A 86 4.95 -11.63 13.60
C ASP A 86 6.07 -10.60 13.82
N ALA A 87 6.10 -9.52 13.02
CA ALA A 87 7.13 -8.49 13.13
C ALA A 87 7.13 -7.79 14.49
N GLU A 88 8.32 -7.47 14.98
CA GLU A 88 8.47 -6.65 16.18
C GLU A 88 7.85 -5.25 15.97
N PRO A 89 7.10 -4.70 16.95
CA PRO A 89 6.42 -3.42 16.81
C PRO A 89 7.34 -2.24 16.45
N GLN A 90 8.62 -2.33 16.79
CA GLN A 90 9.62 -1.29 16.58
C GLN A 90 10.19 -1.26 15.15
N ILE A 91 10.02 -2.32 14.36
CA ILE A 91 10.55 -2.43 12.99
C ILE A 91 10.07 -1.27 12.13
N LEU A 92 8.78 -0.96 12.18
CA LEU A 92 8.20 0.09 11.34
C LEU A 92 8.64 1.50 11.77
N PRO A 93 8.58 1.89 13.06
CA PRO A 93 9.17 3.15 13.52
C PRO A 93 10.64 3.31 13.16
N GLN A 94 11.46 2.26 13.33
CA GLN A 94 12.89 2.29 13.01
C GLN A 94 13.14 2.43 11.51
N LEU A 95 12.42 1.67 10.68
CA LEU A 95 12.49 1.78 9.23
C LEU A 95 12.12 3.19 8.76
N TRP A 96 11.05 3.76 9.33
CA TRP A 96 10.65 5.12 8.99
C TRP A 96 11.68 6.15 9.41
N GLN A 97 12.20 6.06 10.64
CA GLN A 97 13.26 6.95 11.11
C GLN A 97 14.50 6.86 10.21
N HIS A 98 14.90 5.65 9.82
CA HIS A 98 16.02 5.45 8.89
C HIS A 98 15.79 6.14 7.53
N ILE A 99 14.57 6.12 7.00
CA ILE A 99 14.22 6.83 5.76
C ILE A 99 14.29 8.35 5.94
N LEU A 100 13.87 8.87 7.10
CA LEU A 100 14.00 10.29 7.42
C LEU A 100 15.48 10.70 7.52
N ASP A 101 16.29 9.90 8.20
CA ASP A 101 17.71 10.16 8.43
C ASP A 101 18.54 10.08 7.14
N ASP A 102 18.21 9.15 6.23
CA ASP A 102 18.82 9.07 4.88
C ASP A 102 18.50 10.31 4.02
N GLY A 103 17.45 11.07 4.38
CA GLY A 103 17.11 12.33 3.75
C GLY A 103 16.87 12.20 2.25
N GLY A 104 17.20 13.22 1.45
CA GLY A 104 17.01 13.18 0.00
C GLY A 104 15.57 13.44 -0.46
N PHE A 105 14.76 14.05 0.38
CA PHE A 105 13.47 14.67 0.07
C PHE A 105 13.23 15.79 1.09
N ASP A 106 12.42 16.77 0.70
CA ASP A 106 12.06 17.91 1.55
C ASP A 106 10.71 17.67 2.24
N LEU A 107 9.82 16.88 1.61
CA LEU A 107 8.47 16.64 2.10
C LEU A 107 8.00 15.21 1.79
N ALA A 108 7.58 14.48 2.82
CA ALA A 108 6.85 13.21 2.66
C ALA A 108 5.35 13.47 2.52
N TYR A 109 4.78 13.06 1.38
CA TYR A 109 3.36 13.17 1.07
C TYR A 109 2.76 11.78 0.80
N LEU A 110 2.39 11.11 1.89
CA LEU A 110 1.82 9.75 1.88
C LEU A 110 0.30 9.85 2.02
N ASN A 111 -0.39 10.10 0.91
CA ASN A 111 -1.85 10.16 0.88
C ASN A 111 -2.49 8.77 0.69
N ARG A 112 -3.82 8.69 0.80
CA ARG A 112 -4.62 7.48 0.55
C ARG A 112 -4.24 6.27 1.42
N LEU A 113 -3.89 6.52 2.68
CA LEU A 113 -3.74 5.47 3.68
C LEU A 113 -5.10 4.83 3.99
N LEU A 114 -5.24 3.55 3.68
CA LEU A 114 -6.42 2.76 4.02
C LEU A 114 -6.67 2.77 5.54
N PRO A 115 -7.92 2.66 6.04
CA PRO A 115 -8.20 2.65 7.47
C PRO A 115 -7.44 1.58 8.27
N ASP A 116 -7.15 0.45 7.64
CA ASP A 116 -6.43 -0.71 8.19
C ASP A 116 -4.95 -0.76 7.79
N ALA A 117 -4.43 0.27 7.10
CA ALA A 117 -3.05 0.32 6.69
C ALA A 117 -2.10 0.26 7.90
N ARG A 118 -1.10 -0.62 7.83
CA ARG A 118 -0.09 -0.82 8.88
C ARG A 118 0.67 0.46 9.17
N PHE A 119 0.95 1.24 8.14
CA PHE A 119 1.67 2.49 8.25
C PHE A 119 0.95 3.53 9.14
N ARG A 120 -0.35 3.37 9.42
CA ARG A 120 -1.09 4.25 10.33
C ARG A 120 -0.60 4.20 11.77
N THR A 121 0.13 3.16 12.19
CA THR A 121 0.71 3.11 13.55
C THR A 121 1.76 4.19 13.77
N LEU A 122 2.27 4.80 12.70
CA LEU A 122 3.17 5.95 12.75
C LEU A 122 2.44 7.29 12.84
N LEU A 123 1.10 7.30 12.72
CA LEU A 123 0.29 8.50 12.88
C LEU A 123 -0.03 8.68 14.36
N GLY A 124 0.34 9.82 14.93
CA GLY A 124 0.07 10.15 16.32
C GLY A 124 0.59 11.53 16.71
N PRO A 125 0.25 12.07 17.89
CA PRO A 125 0.84 13.31 18.39
C PRO A 125 2.36 13.10 18.62
N ALA A 126 3.19 14.08 18.27
CA ALA A 126 4.62 14.01 18.60
C ALA A 126 4.77 13.93 20.11
N ALA A 127 5.61 13.01 20.58
CA ALA A 127 6.33 13.25 21.81
C ALA A 127 7.19 14.52 21.62
N PRO A 128 7.17 15.48 22.56
CA PRO A 128 8.01 16.67 22.45
C PRO A 128 9.48 16.25 22.31
N GLY A 129 10.13 16.66 21.20
CA GLY A 129 11.53 16.37 20.91
C GLY A 129 11.80 15.32 19.83
N GLN A 130 10.80 14.63 19.28
CA GLN A 130 10.98 13.78 18.10
C GLN A 130 10.60 14.52 16.80
N GLY A 131 11.54 14.54 15.85
CA GLY A 131 11.38 15.21 14.56
C GLY A 131 10.35 14.54 13.65
N SER A 132 9.51 15.36 13.02
CA SER A 132 8.62 15.06 11.89
C SER A 132 7.56 13.96 12.09
N ILE A 133 6.41 14.35 12.65
CA ILE A 133 5.16 13.59 12.56
C ILE A 133 4.59 13.68 11.14
N LEU A 134 4.15 12.56 10.58
CA LEU A 134 3.19 12.58 9.48
C LEU A 134 1.80 12.97 10.01
N GLN A 135 1.39 14.21 9.73
CA GLN A 135 0.08 14.70 10.13
C GLN A 135 -1.00 14.19 9.18
N PRO A 136 -2.12 13.64 9.69
CA PRO A 136 -3.26 13.29 8.85
C PRO A 136 -3.77 14.51 8.09
N SER A 137 -3.91 14.39 6.78
CA SER A 137 -4.62 15.40 6.00
C SER A 137 -6.11 15.36 6.32
N HIS A 138 -6.77 16.53 6.34
CA HIS A 138 -8.20 16.67 6.66
C HIS A 138 -9.13 16.03 5.61
N ARG A 139 -8.60 15.66 4.43
CA ARG A 139 -9.37 15.08 3.33
C ARG A 139 -9.50 13.56 3.51
N SER A 140 -10.73 13.09 3.64
CA SER A 140 -11.07 11.67 3.58
C SER A 140 -11.79 11.37 2.26
N GLU A 141 -11.55 10.17 1.71
CA GLU A 141 -12.24 9.67 0.52
C GLU A 141 -12.88 8.32 0.88
N VAL A 142 -14.07 8.05 0.35
CA VAL A 142 -14.80 6.79 0.60
C VAL A 142 -14.44 5.80 -0.49
N SER A 143 -13.88 4.66 -0.10
CA SER A 143 -13.65 3.51 -0.99
C SER A 143 -14.55 2.35 -0.56
N TYR A 144 -15.30 1.80 -1.52
CA TYR A 144 -16.14 0.62 -1.29
C TYR A 144 -15.33 -0.64 -1.60
N ARG A 145 -14.88 -1.34 -0.56
CA ARG A 145 -14.25 -2.66 -0.69
C ARG A 145 -15.27 -3.74 -0.32
N VAL A 146 -15.41 -4.73 -1.19
CA VAL A 146 -16.08 -5.99 -0.84
C VAL A 146 -15.06 -6.86 -0.12
N SER A 147 -15.23 -7.01 1.20
CA SER A 147 -14.47 -7.97 1.99
C SER A 147 -15.34 -9.19 2.22
N SER A 148 -14.91 -10.33 1.69
CA SER A 148 -15.55 -11.63 1.90
C SER A 148 -14.52 -12.58 2.49
N ALA A 149 -13.97 -12.23 3.66
CA ALA A 149 -12.95 -13.03 4.31
C ALA A 149 -13.38 -14.51 4.38
N GLY A 150 -12.74 -15.37 3.58
CA GLY A 150 -12.98 -16.82 3.54
C GLY A 150 -14.31 -17.28 2.92
N GLN A 151 -15.17 -16.41 2.41
CA GLN A 151 -16.45 -16.81 1.80
C GLN A 151 -16.29 -17.10 0.31
N ARG A 152 -16.83 -18.23 -0.15
CA ARG A 152 -16.96 -18.51 -1.59
C ARG A 152 -17.97 -17.53 -2.19
N GLY A 153 -17.82 -17.19 -3.48
CA GLY A 153 -18.70 -16.22 -4.16
C GLY A 153 -20.20 -16.49 -4.01
N ALA A 154 -20.61 -17.77 -3.99
CA ALA A 154 -22.01 -18.15 -3.73
C ALA A 154 -22.48 -17.82 -2.30
N GLN A 155 -21.62 -18.01 -1.29
CA GLN A 155 -21.95 -17.70 0.10
C GLN A 155 -22.04 -16.18 0.30
N TRP A 156 -21.11 -15.43 -0.28
CA TRP A 156 -21.17 -13.96 -0.29
C TRP A 156 -22.43 -13.47 -1.00
N PHE A 157 -22.81 -14.09 -2.12
CA PHE A 157 -24.02 -13.72 -2.85
C PHE A 157 -25.28 -13.97 -2.01
N GLU A 158 -25.36 -15.12 -1.33
CA GLU A 158 -26.48 -15.46 -0.44
C GLU A 158 -26.56 -14.53 0.79
N SER A 159 -25.44 -13.99 1.26
CA SER A 159 -25.44 -12.98 2.33
C SER A 159 -25.96 -11.61 1.88
N GLN A 160 -26.13 -11.38 0.57
CA GLN A 160 -26.69 -10.12 0.07
C GLN A 160 -28.21 -10.05 0.25
N SER A 161 -28.70 -8.81 0.36
CA SER A 161 -30.14 -8.55 0.50
C SER A 161 -30.96 -9.20 -0.63
N LYS A 162 -32.22 -9.57 -0.34
CA LYS A 162 -33.15 -10.11 -1.35
C LYS A 162 -33.24 -9.21 -2.59
N LYS A 163 -33.23 -7.88 -2.39
CA LYS A 163 -33.24 -6.87 -3.45
C LYS A 163 -31.98 -6.93 -4.31
N THR A 164 -30.80 -6.96 -3.68
CA THR A 164 -29.50 -7.09 -4.37
C THR A 164 -29.43 -8.36 -5.21
N ARG A 165 -29.84 -9.50 -4.65
CA ARG A 165 -29.87 -10.77 -5.36
C ARG A 165 -30.85 -10.78 -6.53
N GLN A 166 -32.04 -10.19 -6.35
CA GLN A 166 -33.04 -10.08 -7.41
C GLN A 166 -32.56 -9.18 -8.56
N ASN A 167 -31.93 -8.05 -8.26
CA ASN A 167 -31.37 -7.16 -9.28
C ASN A 167 -30.25 -7.84 -10.09
N TYR A 168 -29.36 -8.57 -9.42
CA TYR A 168 -28.31 -9.35 -10.10
C TYR A 168 -28.91 -10.39 -11.07
N ARG A 169 -29.88 -11.19 -10.61
CA ARG A 169 -30.56 -12.20 -11.45
C ARG A 169 -31.29 -11.59 -12.64
N ARG A 170 -31.92 -10.41 -12.47
CA ARG A 170 -32.57 -9.67 -13.56
C ARG A 170 -31.56 -9.17 -14.59
N GLY A 171 -30.44 -8.60 -14.13
CA GLY A 171 -29.38 -8.13 -15.02
C GLY A 171 -28.75 -9.29 -15.82
N TYR A 172 -28.54 -10.43 -15.17
CA TYR A 172 -28.03 -11.63 -15.83
C TYR A 172 -29.00 -12.15 -16.91
N LYS A 173 -30.29 -12.26 -16.58
CA LYS A 173 -31.33 -12.66 -17.54
C LYS A 173 -31.43 -11.71 -18.74
N PHE A 174 -31.29 -10.41 -18.52
CA PHE A 174 -31.28 -9.42 -19.61
C PHE A 174 -30.08 -9.58 -20.56
N MET A 175 -28.91 -10.00 -20.04
CA MET A 175 -27.74 -10.29 -20.87
C MET A 175 -27.89 -11.62 -21.64
N GLU A 176 -28.58 -12.61 -21.10
CA GLU A 176 -28.89 -13.87 -21.81
C GLU A 176 -29.93 -13.69 -22.92
N GLU A 177 -30.90 -12.78 -22.73
CA GLU A 177 -31.97 -12.50 -23.72
C GLU A 177 -31.57 -11.45 -24.77
N GLY A 178 -30.43 -10.76 -24.58
CA GLY A 178 -29.92 -9.70 -25.46
C GLY A 178 -28.79 -10.14 -26.42
N LEU A 179 -28.48 -11.44 -26.46
CA LEU A 179 -27.62 -12.12 -27.45
C LEU A 179 -28.49 -13.01 -28.34
#